data_AF-A0A1Y4B4N2-F1
#
_entry.id   AF-A0A1Y4B4N2-F1
#
_cell.length_a   1.000
_cell.length_b   1.000
_cell.length_c   1.000
_cell.angle_alpha   90.00
_cell.angle_beta   90.00
_cell.angle_gamma   90.00
#
_symmetry.space_group_name_H-M   'P 1'
#
loop_
_entity.id
_entity.type
_entity.pdbx_description
1 polymer ?
#
loop_
_entity_poly.entity_id
_entity_poly.type
_entity_poly.pdbx_seq_one_letter_code
_entity_poly.pdbx_strand_id
1 'polypeptide(L)'
;MKKYDLSGIMKRAWALVRKLGWTISQGLKRAWKEAKTVNVEAAELSLEENVIAKLQHRIDIAPDVYNYEIQTNLWENYGRSRTYFKVVETRKNSRHYGVRDYGYIDNQKNVYVAGKNDAFGKYDFSGNVMK
;
A
#
# COMPACT_ATOMS: atom_id res chain seq x y z
N MET A 1 4.38 -21.62 -13.09
CA MET A 1 4.14 -20.32 -13.78
C MET A 1 5.48 -19.64 -14.02
N LYS A 2 5.71 -19.01 -15.18
CA LYS A 2 6.98 -18.32 -15.46
C LYS A 2 7.04 -17.01 -14.66
N LYS A 3 8.13 -16.81 -13.91
CA LYS A 3 8.34 -15.65 -13.01
C LYS A 3 8.39 -14.30 -13.74
N TYR A 4 8.72 -14.29 -15.04
CA TYR A 4 8.85 -13.07 -15.84
C TYR A 4 8.28 -13.29 -17.24
N ASP A 5 7.66 -12.25 -17.82
CA ASP A 5 7.30 -12.21 -19.24
C ASP A 5 8.54 -11.88 -20.09
N LEU A 6 9.24 -12.93 -20.51
CA LEU A 6 10.43 -12.83 -21.36
C LEU A 6 10.11 -12.17 -22.72
N SER A 7 8.90 -12.39 -23.26
CA SER A 7 8.49 -11.78 -24.54
C SER A 7 8.30 -10.27 -24.38
N GLY A 8 7.63 -9.85 -23.30
CA GLY A 8 7.46 -8.45 -22.94
C GLY A 8 8.78 -7.71 -22.72
N ILE A 9 9.72 -8.30 -21.97
CA ILE A 9 11.05 -7.73 -21.73
C ILE A 9 11.79 -7.51 -23.05
N MET A 10 11.73 -8.48 -23.96
CA MET A 10 12.39 -8.40 -25.26
C MET A 10 11.78 -7.32 -26.15
N LYS A 11 10.44 -7.22 -26.22
CA LYS A 11 9.74 -6.15 -26.94
C LYS A 11 10.11 -4.77 -26.40
N ARG A 12 10.21 -4.63 -25.08
CA ARG A 12 10.62 -3.39 -24.41
C ARG A 12 12.07 -3.01 -24.73
N ALA A 13 12.99 -3.96 -24.72
CA ALA A 13 14.38 -3.72 -25.09
C ALA A 13 14.49 -3.20 -26.53
N TRP A 14 13.78 -3.82 -27.47
CA TRP A 14 13.75 -3.35 -28.86
C TRP A 14 13.13 -1.97 -29.03
N ALA A 15 12.11 -1.61 -28.24
CA ALA A 15 11.55 -0.27 -28.26
C ALA A 15 12.55 0.79 -27.78
N LEU A 16 13.33 0.49 -26.73
CA LEU A 16 14.38 1.38 -26.21
C LEU A 16 15.51 1.58 -27.22
N VAL A 17 15.94 0.51 -27.90
CA VAL A 17 16.93 0.58 -29.00
C VAL A 17 16.46 1.52 -30.10
N ARG A 18 15.21 1.35 -30.56
CA ARG A 18 14.64 2.18 -31.65
C ARG A 18 14.44 3.65 -31.24
N LYS A 19 14.03 3.90 -30.00
CA LYS A 19 13.69 5.24 -29.53
C LYS A 19 14.92 6.07 -29.14
N LEU A 20 15.92 5.44 -28.53
CA LEU A 20 17.07 6.11 -27.91
C LEU A 20 18.39 5.86 -28.65
N GLY A 21 18.37 5.06 -29.72
CA GLY A 21 19.58 4.69 -30.47
C GLY A 21 20.55 3.82 -29.66
N TRP A 22 20.07 3.16 -28.61
CA TRP A 22 20.90 2.35 -27.73
C TRP A 22 21.31 1.02 -28.36
N THR A 23 22.40 0.44 -27.88
CA THR A 23 22.76 -0.94 -28.23
C THR A 23 21.77 -1.93 -27.59
N ILE A 24 21.57 -3.10 -28.21
CA ILE A 24 20.66 -4.13 -27.68
C ILE A 24 20.98 -4.54 -26.24
N SER A 25 22.27 -4.57 -25.88
CA SER A 25 22.73 -4.88 -24.51
C SER A 25 22.26 -3.83 -23.49
N GLN A 26 22.34 -2.53 -23.84
CA GLN A 26 21.85 -1.44 -22.98
C GLN A 26 20.32 -1.47 -22.85
N GLY A 27 19.61 -1.67 -23.97
CA GLY A 27 18.15 -1.83 -23.97
C GLY A 27 17.69 -3.01 -23.10
N LEU A 28 18.39 -4.14 -23.19
CA LEU A 28 18.07 -5.35 -22.41
C LEU A 28 18.35 -5.15 -20.91
N LYS A 29 19.47 -4.52 -20.53
CA LYS A 29 19.79 -4.18 -19.13
C LYS A 29 18.71 -3.27 -18.53
N ARG A 30 18.25 -2.26 -19.28
CA ARG A 30 17.18 -1.36 -18.82
C ARG A 30 15.83 -2.07 -18.72
N ALA A 31 15.46 -2.85 -19.73
CA ALA A 31 14.20 -3.60 -19.73
C ALA A 31 14.13 -4.64 -18.59
N TRP A 32 15.23 -5.32 -18.27
CA TRP A 32 15.31 -6.21 -17.11
C TRP A 32 15.22 -5.46 -15.79
N LYS A 33 15.83 -4.27 -15.68
CA LYS A 33 15.69 -3.42 -14.49
C LYS A 33 14.22 -3.01 -14.31
N GLU A 34 13.57 -2.55 -15.37
CA GLU A 34 12.14 -2.18 -15.37
C GLU A 34 11.25 -3.38 -15.01
N ALA A 35 11.48 -4.56 -15.59
CA ALA A 35 10.69 -5.74 -15.24
C ALA A 35 10.93 -6.20 -13.80
N LYS A 36 12.14 -6.05 -13.26
CA LYS A 36 12.44 -6.35 -11.85
C LYS A 36 11.80 -5.33 -10.92
N THR A 37 11.82 -4.04 -11.26
CA THR A 37 11.16 -2.99 -10.44
C THR A 37 9.65 -3.09 -10.51
N VAL A 38 9.08 -3.40 -11.68
CA VAL A 38 7.65 -3.67 -11.82
C VAL A 38 7.25 -4.94 -11.07
N ASN A 39 8.11 -5.97 -10.96
CA ASN A 39 7.85 -7.11 -10.07
C ASN A 39 8.08 -6.80 -8.57
N VAL A 40 8.65 -5.64 -8.24
CA VAL A 40 8.76 -5.15 -6.85
C VAL A 40 7.59 -4.21 -6.53
N GLU A 41 7.11 -3.42 -7.51
CA GLU A 41 5.86 -2.65 -7.42
C GLU A 41 4.61 -3.54 -7.57
N ALA A 42 4.74 -4.68 -8.25
CA ALA A 42 3.78 -5.78 -8.34
C ALA A 42 4.20 -7.00 -7.51
N ALA A 43 5.19 -6.85 -6.62
CA ALA A 43 5.22 -7.73 -5.46
C ALA A 43 3.92 -7.39 -4.73
N GLU A 44 3.01 -8.35 -4.63
CA GLU A 44 1.79 -8.17 -3.85
C GLU A 44 2.21 -7.58 -2.50
N LEU A 45 1.89 -6.30 -2.28
CA LEU A 45 2.09 -5.66 -0.99
C LEU A 45 1.55 -6.65 0.04
N SER A 46 2.33 -6.91 1.09
CA SER A 46 1.79 -7.70 2.19
C SER A 46 0.46 -7.09 2.61
N LEU A 47 -0.46 -7.92 3.10
CA LEU A 47 -1.79 -7.44 3.42
C LEU A 47 -1.75 -6.25 4.40
N GLU A 48 -0.78 -6.26 5.31
CA GLU A 48 -0.46 -5.15 6.22
C GLU A 48 -0.04 -3.89 5.47
N GLU A 49 0.96 -3.97 4.58
CA GLU A 49 1.41 -2.83 3.78
C GLU A 49 0.29 -2.26 2.91
N ASN A 50 -0.59 -3.13 2.37
CA ASN A 50 -1.73 -2.69 1.58
C ASN A 50 -2.76 -1.93 2.43
N VAL A 51 -3.09 -2.43 3.63
CA VAL A 51 -3.94 -1.72 4.58
C VAL A 51 -3.34 -0.36 4.94
N ILE A 52 -2.05 -0.31 5.29
CA ILE A 52 -1.35 0.93 5.63
C ILE A 52 -1.35 1.91 4.46
N ALA A 53 -1.04 1.45 3.25
CA ALA A 53 -1.04 2.28 2.05
C ALA A 53 -2.42 2.88 1.77
N LYS A 54 -3.49 2.10 1.97
CA LYS A 54 -4.87 2.60 1.84
C LYS A 54 -5.18 3.66 2.89
N LEU A 55 -4.80 3.44 4.15
CA LEU A 55 -4.99 4.44 5.21
C LEU A 55 -4.20 5.71 4.95
N GLN A 56 -2.96 5.59 4.49
CA GLN A 56 -2.11 6.73 4.15
C GLN A 56 -2.73 7.57 3.03
N HIS A 57 -3.24 6.93 1.97
CA HIS A 57 -3.97 7.64 0.93
C HIS A 57 -5.16 8.43 1.49
N ARG A 58 -5.90 7.90 2.48
CA ARG A 58 -7.00 8.65 3.12
C ARG A 58 -6.51 9.89 3.84
N ILE A 59 -5.37 9.78 4.51
CA ILE A 59 -4.69 10.88 5.22
C ILE A 59 -4.25 11.95 4.21
N ASP A 60 -3.67 11.54 3.09
CA ASP A 60 -3.15 12.47 2.08
C ASP A 60 -4.25 13.29 1.40
N ILE A 61 -5.46 12.75 1.27
CA ILE A 61 -6.63 13.49 0.74
C ILE A 61 -7.40 14.27 1.82
N ALA A 62 -7.10 14.04 3.10
CA ALA A 62 -7.82 14.68 4.18
C ALA A 62 -7.48 16.18 4.25
N PRO A 63 -8.42 17.04 4.67
CA PRO A 63 -8.11 18.45 4.85
C PRO A 63 -7.10 18.64 5.98
N ASP A 64 -6.21 19.64 5.84
CA ASP A 64 -5.14 20.00 6.79
C ASP A 64 -5.71 20.70 8.05
N VAL A 65 -6.57 19.98 8.78
CA VAL A 65 -7.22 20.42 10.01
C VAL A 65 -6.68 19.64 11.20
N TYR A 66 -6.35 18.37 10.97
CA TYR A 66 -5.88 17.41 11.97
C TYR A 66 -4.58 16.77 11.50
N ASN A 67 -3.73 16.40 12.45
CA ASN A 67 -2.60 15.51 12.22
C ASN A 67 -3.10 14.07 12.43
N TYR A 68 -2.92 13.23 11.42
CA TYR A 68 -3.31 11.83 11.46
C TYR A 68 -2.06 10.95 11.61
N GLU A 69 -2.10 9.99 12.52
CA GLU A 69 -1.05 9.00 12.72
C GLU A 69 -1.65 7.59 12.63
N ILE A 70 -1.10 6.75 11.76
CA ILE A 70 -1.46 5.33 11.69
C ILE A 70 -0.68 4.62 12.80
N GLN A 71 -1.38 3.93 13.69
CA GLN A 71 -0.77 3.12 14.73
C GLN A 71 -1.17 1.66 14.52
N THR A 72 -0.18 0.77 14.52
CA THR A 72 -0.35 -0.68 14.47
C THR A 72 -0.03 -1.31 15.81
N ASN A 73 -0.79 -2.32 16.22
CA ASN A 73 -0.57 -3.05 17.46
C ASN A 73 -0.63 -4.56 17.20
N LEU A 74 0.51 -5.24 17.38
CA LEU A 74 0.57 -6.69 17.37
C LEU A 74 0.01 -7.24 18.69
N TRP A 75 -0.96 -8.15 18.59
CA TRP A 75 -1.55 -8.87 19.70
C TRP A 75 -1.37 -10.36 19.50
N GLU A 76 -0.72 -11.00 20.46
CA GLU A 76 -0.47 -12.44 20.45
C GLU A 76 -0.91 -13.04 21.79
N ASN A 77 -1.97 -13.85 21.75
CA ASN A 77 -2.44 -14.53 22.94
C ASN A 77 -3.32 -15.74 22.56
N TYR A 78 -3.40 -16.72 23.46
CA TYR A 78 -4.23 -17.92 23.30
C TYR A 78 -4.04 -18.62 21.94
N GLY A 79 -2.80 -18.67 21.45
CA GLY A 79 -2.45 -19.30 20.17
C GLY A 79 -2.93 -18.54 18.92
N ARG A 80 -3.33 -17.27 19.05
CA ARG A 80 -3.74 -16.39 17.95
C ARG A 80 -2.79 -15.22 17.82
N SER A 81 -2.58 -14.74 16.58
CA SER A 81 -1.78 -13.55 16.29
C SER A 81 -2.59 -12.61 15.39
N ARG A 82 -2.73 -11.34 15.83
CA ARG A 82 -3.51 -10.32 15.13
C ARG A 82 -2.77 -8.99 15.14
N THR A 83 -2.80 -8.28 14.02
CA THR A 83 -2.28 -6.90 13.93
C THR A 83 -3.45 -5.95 13.82
N TYR A 84 -3.67 -5.12 14.83
CA TYR A 84 -4.74 -4.12 14.87
C TYR A 84 -4.27 -2.80 14.24
N PHE A 85 -5.19 -2.12 13.54
CA PHE A 85 -4.95 -0.84 12.88
C PHE A 85 -5.86 0.22 13.46
N LYS A 86 -5.28 1.35 13.85
CA LYS A 86 -6.03 2.55 14.25
C LYS A 86 -5.40 3.80 13.64
N VAL A 87 -6.21 4.81 13.42
CA VAL A 87 -5.75 6.15 13.06
C VAL A 87 -6.05 7.08 14.22
N VAL A 88 -5.02 7.76 14.71
CA VAL A 88 -5.11 8.75 15.78
C VAL A 88 -5.15 10.14 15.17
N GLU A 89 -6.11 10.94 15.59
CA GLU A 89 -6.35 12.30 15.13
C GLU A 89 -5.98 13.27 16.25
N THR A 90 -5.04 14.16 15.99
CA THR A 90 -4.63 15.20 16.95
C THR A 90 -4.66 16.58 16.30
N ARG A 91 -4.68 17.63 17.12
CA ARG A 91 -4.67 19.02 16.61
C ARG A 91 -3.57 19.82 17.30
N LYS A 92 -2.74 20.51 16.52
CA LYS A 92 -1.55 21.23 17.02
C LYS A 92 -1.83 22.18 18.20
N ASN A 93 -2.96 22.89 18.16
CA ASN A 93 -3.29 23.95 19.13
C ASN A 93 -4.49 23.59 20.01
N SER A 94 -4.86 22.31 20.15
CA SER A 94 -6.00 21.89 20.96
C SER A 94 -5.76 20.52 21.60
N ARG A 95 -6.45 20.23 22.71
CA ARG A 95 -6.44 18.92 23.38
C ARG A 95 -7.31 17.88 22.66
N HIS A 96 -7.59 18.09 21.37
CA HIS A 96 -8.36 17.14 20.57
C HIS A 96 -7.56 15.85 20.40
N TYR A 97 -8.19 14.74 20.74
CA TYR A 97 -7.65 13.40 20.59
C TYR A 97 -8.79 12.48 20.13
N GLY A 98 -8.78 12.11 18.86
CA GLY A 98 -9.70 11.15 18.27
C GLY A 98 -8.97 9.84 17.96
N VAL A 99 -9.63 8.71 18.12
CA VAL A 99 -9.10 7.41 17.67
C VAL A 99 -10.14 6.73 16.81
N ARG A 100 -9.72 6.31 15.62
CA ARG A 100 -10.55 5.56 14.69
C ARG A 100 -10.02 4.14 14.58
N ASP A 101 -10.89 3.20 14.91
CA ASP A 101 -10.63 1.77 14.76
C ASP A 101 -10.84 1.34 13.30
N TYR A 102 -9.84 0.68 12.73
CA TYR A 102 -9.85 0.11 11.38
C TYR A 102 -9.78 -1.43 11.40
N GLY A 103 -9.98 -2.06 12.55
CA GLY A 103 -10.01 -3.51 12.67
C GLY A 103 -8.62 -4.13 12.71
N TYR A 104 -8.48 -5.34 12.17
CA TYR A 104 -7.26 -6.12 12.32
C TYR A 104 -7.00 -7.07 11.14
N ILE A 105 -5.75 -7.49 10.99
CA ILE A 105 -5.36 -8.65 10.20
C ILE A 105 -5.23 -9.85 11.13
N ASP A 106 -5.86 -10.97 10.77
CA ASP A 106 -5.57 -12.28 11.37
C ASP A 106 -4.30 -12.82 10.70
N ASN A 107 -3.16 -12.78 11.42
CA ASN A 107 -1.85 -13.07 10.86
C ASN A 107 -1.69 -14.55 10.46
N GLN A 108 -2.49 -15.44 11.06
CA GLN A 108 -2.47 -16.87 10.74
C GLN A 108 -3.29 -17.18 9.48
N LYS A 109 -4.41 -16.50 9.31
CA LYS A 109 -5.28 -16.66 8.12
C LYS A 109 -4.90 -15.74 6.98
N ASN A 110 -4.09 -14.72 7.25
CA ASN A 110 -3.76 -13.62 6.35
C ASN A 110 -5.00 -12.95 5.76
N VAL A 111 -5.98 -12.62 6.64
CA VAL A 111 -7.26 -12.01 6.26
C VAL A 111 -7.45 -10.71 7.05
N TYR A 112 -7.85 -9.65 6.34
CA TYR A 112 -8.23 -8.39 6.93
C TYR A 112 -9.70 -8.42 7.35
N VAL A 113 -9.96 -7.99 8.57
CA VAL A 113 -11.30 -7.87 9.16
C VAL A 113 -11.51 -6.42 9.53
N ALA A 114 -12.44 -5.76 8.84
CA ALA A 114 -12.79 -4.37 9.10
C ALA A 114 -13.38 -4.20 10.51
N GLY A 115 -13.01 -3.10 11.16
CA GLY A 115 -13.53 -2.71 12.46
C GLY A 115 -14.73 -1.77 12.31
N LYS A 116 -14.80 -0.73 13.14
CA LYS A 116 -15.81 0.33 12.97
C LYS A 116 -15.66 1.07 11.64
N ASN A 117 -14.43 1.21 11.16
CA ASN A 117 -14.11 1.75 9.85
C ASN A 117 -13.40 0.68 9.00
N ASP A 118 -13.50 0.83 7.68
CA ASP A 118 -12.90 -0.07 6.71
C ASP A 118 -11.79 0.65 5.95
N ALA A 119 -10.57 0.10 6.00
CA ALA A 119 -9.41 0.63 5.28
C ALA A 119 -9.60 0.55 3.75
N PHE A 120 -10.49 -0.32 3.25
CA PHE A 120 -10.86 -0.45 1.84
C PHE A 120 -12.22 0.18 1.52
N GLY A 121 -12.86 0.84 2.49
CA GLY A 121 -14.15 1.50 2.33
C GLY A 121 -14.12 2.69 1.37
N LYS A 122 -15.29 3.20 0.97
CA LYS A 122 -15.37 4.29 -0.02
C LYS A 122 -15.31 5.70 0.58
N TYR A 123 -15.29 5.83 1.91
CA TYR A 123 -15.52 7.12 2.59
C TYR A 123 -14.30 7.67 3.30
N ASP A 124 -14.14 9.00 3.31
CA ASP A 124 -13.09 9.72 4.04
C ASP A 124 -13.40 9.90 5.53
N PHE A 125 -12.47 10.52 6.25
CA PHE A 125 -12.63 10.78 7.69
C PHE A 125 -13.83 11.69 8.01
N SER A 126 -14.34 12.43 7.03
CA SER A 126 -15.50 13.30 7.14
C SER A 126 -16.79 12.65 6.64
N GLY A 127 -16.73 11.43 6.08
CA GLY A 127 -17.86 10.70 5.52
C GLY A 127 -18.16 11.01 4.05
N ASN A 128 -17.31 11.75 3.34
CA ASN A 128 -17.46 11.98 1.91
C ASN A 128 -16.93 10.80 1.10
N VAL A 129 -17.45 10.60 -0.11
CA VAL A 129 -16.96 9.57 -1.03
C VAL A 129 -15.59 9.99 -1.58
N MET A 130 -14.60 9.10 -1.44
CA MET A 130 -13.29 9.26 -2.07
C MET A 130 -13.41 9.14 -3.58
N LYS A 131 -12.86 10.12 -4.31
CA LYS A 131 -12.81 10.11 -5.78
C LYS A 131 -11.61 9.32 -6.29
#